data_AF-A0AAW0UEI5-F1
#
_entry.id   AF-A0AAW0UEI5-F1
#
_cell.length_a   1.000
_cell.length_b   1.000
_cell.length_c   1.000
_cell.angle_alpha   90.00
_cell.angle_beta   90.00
_cell.angle_gamma   90.00
#
_symmetry.space_group_name_H-M   'P 1'
#
loop_
_entity.id
_entity.type
_entity.pdbx_description
1 polymer ?
#
loop_
_entity_poly.entity_id
_entity_poly.type
_entity_poly.pdbx_seq_one_letter_code
_entity_poly.pdbx_strand_id
1 'polypeptide(L)'
;MGLHGFSEASSILDSIKKILLKWDKHCSNLHSLADQISGIERCNEEAIHFPKEMLGAVQITINSKILETLQNLSRDMEELEAEHTALVSLLDQALNQSHRLLEKNEQTVSETQALHSLDSLCKQVAVLIAMKKVPLHKASPNDLCSLKEFRGINTVTKSLESEIDREVSRLKI
;
A
#
# COMPACT_ATOMS: atom_id res chain seq x y z
N MET A 1 4.56 6.31 5.59
CA MET A 1 5.33 5.27 6.32
C MET A 1 6.81 5.34 5.96
N GLY A 2 7.59 6.03 6.78
CA GLY A 2 9.04 5.82 6.79
C GLY A 2 9.35 4.45 7.40
N LEU A 3 10.63 4.05 7.35
CA LEU A 3 11.25 2.80 7.83
C LEU A 3 10.61 2.09 9.06
N HIS A 4 9.89 2.81 9.91
CA HIS A 4 9.17 2.31 11.08
C HIS A 4 8.08 1.26 10.77
N GLY A 5 7.23 1.48 9.76
CA GLY A 5 6.13 0.55 9.44
C GLY A 5 6.63 -0.81 8.91
N PHE A 6 7.75 -0.80 8.18
CA PHE A 6 8.42 -2.03 7.76
C PHE A 6 9.06 -2.78 8.94
N SER A 7 9.63 -2.04 9.89
CA SER A 7 10.20 -2.63 11.11
C SER A 7 9.11 -3.30 11.97
N GLU A 8 7.95 -2.67 12.11
CA GLU A 8 6.82 -3.21 12.88
C GLU A 8 6.23 -4.46 12.22
N ALA A 9 5.97 -4.40 10.90
CA ALA A 9 5.50 -5.57 10.15
C ALA A 9 6.50 -6.73 10.20
N SER A 10 7.80 -6.46 10.09
CA SER A 10 8.84 -7.48 10.22
C SER A 10 8.83 -8.13 11.61
N SER A 11 8.65 -7.34 12.67
CA SER A 11 8.60 -7.86 14.04
C SER A 11 7.38 -8.78 14.25
N ILE A 12 6.22 -8.40 13.72
CA ILE A 12 4.99 -9.22 13.81
C ILE A 12 5.17 -10.54 13.04
N LEU A 13 5.74 -10.48 11.83
CA LEU A 13 6.03 -11.69 11.04
C LEU A 13 7.01 -12.63 11.75
N ASP A 14 8.02 -12.08 12.44
CA ASP A 14 8.94 -12.86 13.26
C ASP A 14 8.23 -13.50 14.47
N SER A 15 7.29 -12.80 15.11
CA SER A 15 6.44 -13.36 16.17
C SER A 15 5.60 -14.52 15.64
N ILE A 16 4.88 -14.32 14.52
CA ILE A 16 4.07 -15.35 13.87
C ILE A 16 4.93 -16.58 13.55
N LYS A 17 6.12 -16.39 12.98
CA LYS A 17 7.03 -17.49 12.67
C LYS A 17 7.43 -18.28 13.92
N LYS A 18 7.69 -17.61 15.04
CA LYS A 18 8.00 -18.29 16.32
C LYS A 18 6.82 -19.09 16.83
N ILE A 19 5.59 -18.55 16.74
CA ILE A 19 4.37 -19.25 17.14
C ILE A 19 4.18 -20.51 16.28
N LEU A 20 4.33 -20.42 14.97
CA LEU A 20 4.23 -21.57 14.07
C LEU A 20 5.27 -22.66 14.37
N LEU A 21 6.51 -22.27 14.72
CA LEU A 21 7.52 -23.24 15.15
C LEU A 21 7.17 -23.96 16.46
N LYS A 22 6.53 -23.27 17.42
CA LYS A 22 6.00 -23.91 18.63
C LYS A 22 4.85 -24.87 18.26
N TRP A 23 3.96 -24.44 17.38
CA TRP A 23 2.83 -25.22 16.91
C TRP A 23 3.26 -26.57 16.33
N ASP A 24 4.25 -26.58 15.44
CA ASP A 24 4.80 -27.81 14.85
C ASP A 24 5.35 -28.77 15.93
N LYS A 25 6.01 -28.21 16.95
CA LYS A 25 6.51 -28.99 18.08
C LYS A 25 5.36 -29.58 18.90
N HIS A 26 4.31 -28.82 19.16
CA HIS A 26 3.12 -29.30 19.87
C HIS A 26 2.39 -30.40 19.09
N CYS A 27 2.24 -30.25 17.77
CA CYS A 27 1.69 -31.30 16.91
C CYS A 27 2.53 -32.58 16.94
N SER A 28 3.86 -32.45 16.88
CA SER A 28 4.78 -33.60 16.98
C SER A 28 4.65 -34.32 18.33
N ASN A 29 4.51 -33.56 19.42
CA ASN A 29 4.29 -34.13 20.75
C ASN A 29 2.95 -34.87 20.83
N LEU A 30 1.86 -34.30 20.29
CA LEU A 30 0.55 -34.96 20.26
C LEU A 30 0.60 -36.26 19.45
N HIS A 31 1.29 -36.28 18.31
CA HIS A 31 1.45 -37.49 17.51
C HIS A 31 2.19 -38.59 18.30
N SER A 32 3.29 -38.23 18.97
CA SER A 32 4.01 -39.19 19.82
C SER A 32 3.18 -39.69 21.01
N LEU A 33 2.31 -38.86 21.58
CA LEU A 33 1.40 -39.27 22.64
C LEU A 33 0.29 -40.19 22.10
N ALA A 34 -0.22 -39.93 20.89
CA ALA A 34 -1.17 -40.81 20.21
C ALA A 34 -0.56 -42.19 19.94
N ASP A 35 0.69 -42.25 19.45
CA ASP A 35 1.41 -43.52 19.24
C ASP A 35 1.56 -44.32 20.55
N GLN A 36 1.82 -43.63 21.67
CA GLN A 36 1.89 -44.27 22.99
C GLN A 36 0.54 -44.84 23.43
N ILE A 37 -0.57 -44.13 23.19
CA ILE A 37 -1.92 -44.63 23.47
C ILE A 37 -2.20 -45.89 22.65
N SER A 38 -1.96 -45.84 21.33
CA SER A 38 -2.17 -47.00 20.45
C SER A 38 -1.26 -48.18 20.78
N GLY A 39 -0.07 -47.92 21.32
CA GLY A 39 0.81 -48.97 21.87
C GLY A 39 0.20 -49.65 23.11
N ILE A 40 -0.36 -48.87 24.04
CA ILE A 40 -1.02 -49.40 25.24
C ILE A 40 -2.28 -50.20 24.86
N GLU A 41 -3.08 -49.69 23.92
CA GLU A 41 -4.28 -50.37 23.42
C GLU A 41 -3.94 -51.74 22.83
N ARG A 42 -2.91 -51.82 21.97
CA ARG A 42 -2.42 -53.10 21.43
C ARG A 42 -1.94 -54.07 22.50
N CYS A 43 -1.17 -53.60 23.47
CA CYS A 43 -0.73 -54.46 24.58
C CYS A 43 -1.92 -55.05 25.36
N ASN A 44 -3.02 -54.31 25.48
CA ASN A 44 -4.24 -54.76 26.14
C ASN A 44 -5.01 -55.77 25.28
N GLU A 45 -5.08 -55.58 23.96
CA GLU A 45 -5.67 -56.52 23.00
C GLU A 45 -4.91 -57.85 22.92
N GLU A 46 -3.58 -57.80 22.98
CA GLU A 46 -2.69 -58.97 22.94
C GLU A 46 -2.58 -59.69 24.31
N ALA A 47 -3.37 -59.26 25.32
CA ALA A 47 -3.36 -59.79 26.68
C ALA A 47 -1.96 -59.80 27.35
N ILE A 48 -1.10 -58.85 26.97
CA ILE A 48 0.21 -58.68 27.59
C ILE A 48 -0.01 -58.19 29.03
N HIS A 49 0.39 -59.00 30.00
CA HIS A 49 0.03 -58.77 31.39
C HIS A 49 0.88 -57.66 32.02
N PHE A 50 0.31 -56.45 32.10
CA PHE A 50 0.84 -55.35 32.91
C PHE A 50 0.08 -55.27 34.25
N PRO A 51 0.71 -54.81 35.35
CA PRO A 51 0.00 -54.46 36.57
C PRO A 51 -1.02 -53.35 36.27
N LYS A 52 -2.29 -53.53 36.67
CA LYS A 52 -3.37 -52.55 36.42
C LYS A 52 -3.04 -51.16 36.96
N GLU A 53 -2.35 -51.10 38.11
CA GLU A 53 -1.89 -49.87 38.75
C GLU A 53 -0.89 -49.11 37.86
N MET A 54 0.02 -49.84 37.21
CA MET A 54 1.01 -49.26 36.30
C MET A 54 0.34 -48.73 35.02
N LEU A 55 -0.60 -49.47 34.45
CA LEU A 55 -1.34 -49.04 33.26
C LEU A 55 -2.18 -47.79 33.53
N GLY A 56 -2.85 -47.74 34.69
CA GLY A 56 -3.58 -46.55 35.15
C GLY A 56 -2.67 -45.33 35.32
N ALA A 57 -1.49 -45.50 35.95
CA ALA A 57 -0.53 -44.42 36.13
C ALA A 57 0.03 -43.88 34.80
N VAL A 58 0.33 -44.77 33.85
CA VAL A 58 0.80 -44.38 32.51
C VAL A 58 -0.29 -43.61 31.76
N GLN A 59 -1.54 -44.08 31.80
CA GLN A 59 -2.63 -43.43 31.10
C GLN A 59 -2.97 -42.05 31.68
N ILE A 60 -2.93 -41.89 33.02
CA ILE A 60 -3.06 -40.58 33.68
C ILE A 60 -1.94 -39.64 33.21
N THR A 61 -0.70 -40.14 33.15
CA THR A 61 0.45 -39.34 32.72
C THR A 61 0.32 -38.87 31.27
N ILE A 62 -0.09 -39.77 30.35
CA ILE A 62 -0.31 -39.43 28.94
C ILE A 62 -1.43 -38.41 28.80
N ASN A 63 -2.58 -38.64 29.44
CA ASN A 63 -3.71 -37.72 29.39
C ASN A 63 -3.35 -36.33 29.93
N SER A 64 -2.57 -36.25 31.01
CA SER A 64 -2.07 -34.98 31.55
C SER A 64 -1.20 -34.23 30.53
N LYS A 65 -0.30 -34.94 29.83
CA LYS A 65 0.57 -34.34 28.79
C LYS A 65 -0.22 -33.88 27.56
N ILE A 66 -1.26 -34.63 27.18
CA ILE A 66 -2.17 -34.24 26.10
C ILE A 66 -2.89 -32.94 26.48
N LEU A 67 -3.48 -32.88 27.68
CA LEU A 67 -4.17 -31.69 28.16
C LEU A 67 -3.24 -30.48 28.21
N GLU A 68 -2.03 -30.63 28.75
CA GLU A 68 -1.02 -29.56 28.76
C GLU A 68 -0.64 -29.10 27.34
N THR A 69 -0.47 -30.04 26.40
CA THR A 69 -0.12 -29.70 25.01
C THR A 69 -1.27 -28.97 24.30
N LEU A 70 -2.52 -29.40 24.53
CA LEU A 70 -3.70 -28.73 23.99
C LEU A 70 -3.90 -27.33 24.57
N GLN A 71 -3.66 -27.14 25.87
CA GLN A 71 -3.70 -25.82 26.51
C GLN A 71 -2.65 -24.88 25.92
N ASN A 72 -1.43 -25.38 25.67
CA ASN A 72 -0.39 -24.59 25.02
C ASN A 72 -0.76 -24.22 23.58
N LEU A 73 -1.33 -25.15 22.80
CA LEU A 73 -1.85 -24.87 21.45
C LEU A 73 -2.96 -23.81 21.47
N SER A 74 -3.88 -23.89 22.43
CA SER A 74 -4.94 -22.89 22.59
C SER A 74 -4.37 -21.49 22.82
N ARG A 75 -3.37 -21.36 23.71
CA ARG A 75 -2.70 -20.08 23.95
C ARG A 75 -1.94 -19.58 22.73
N ASP A 76 -1.21 -20.46 22.05
CA ASP A 76 -0.49 -20.10 20.83
C ASP A 76 -1.46 -19.64 19.72
N MET A 77 -2.69 -20.19 19.67
CA MET A 77 -3.75 -19.74 18.75
C MET A 77 -4.25 -18.34 19.09
N GLU A 78 -4.48 -18.04 20.37
CA GLU A 78 -4.86 -16.69 20.83
C GLU A 78 -3.75 -15.66 20.52
N GLU A 79 -2.48 -16.02 20.74
CA GLU A 79 -1.32 -15.20 20.37
C GLU A 79 -1.30 -14.95 18.85
N LEU A 80 -1.56 -15.97 18.04
CA LEU A 80 -1.59 -15.87 16.58
C LEU A 80 -2.71 -14.95 16.07
N GLU A 81 -3.91 -15.04 16.66
CA GLU A 81 -5.05 -14.17 16.33
C GLU A 81 -4.76 -12.70 16.65
N ALA A 82 -4.08 -12.44 17.77
CA ALA A 82 -3.65 -11.10 18.15
C ALA A 82 -2.63 -10.52 17.16
N GLU A 83 -1.60 -11.30 16.81
CA GLU A 83 -0.58 -10.88 15.82
C GLU A 83 -1.18 -10.67 14.42
N HIS A 84 -2.10 -11.53 14.00
CA HIS A 84 -2.83 -11.35 12.74
C HIS A 84 -3.64 -10.04 12.73
N THR A 85 -4.36 -9.75 13.81
CA THR A 85 -5.14 -8.52 13.94
C THR A 85 -4.25 -7.28 13.88
N ALA A 86 -3.09 -7.33 14.54
CA ALA A 86 -2.10 -6.26 14.48
C ALA A 86 -1.56 -6.04 13.05
N LEU A 87 -1.26 -7.13 12.33
CA LEU A 87 -0.78 -7.05 10.95
C LEU A 87 -1.82 -6.44 10.00
N VAL A 88 -3.08 -6.86 10.11
CA VAL A 88 -4.19 -6.29 9.32
C VAL A 88 -4.35 -4.80 9.61
N SER A 89 -4.31 -4.40 10.88
CA SER A 89 -4.41 -2.99 11.27
C SER A 89 -3.29 -2.13 10.66
N LEU A 90 -2.04 -2.63 10.67
CA LEU A 90 -0.92 -1.96 10.03
C LEU A 90 -1.12 -1.85 8.50
N LEU A 91 -1.63 -2.90 7.86
CA LEU A 91 -1.90 -2.91 6.42
C LEU A 91 -2.98 -1.87 6.05
N ASP A 92 -4.05 -1.78 6.83
CA ASP A 92 -5.12 -0.80 6.60
C ASP A 92 -4.63 0.63 6.79
N GLN A 93 -3.82 0.87 7.83
CA GLN A 93 -3.18 2.18 8.03
C GLN A 93 -2.26 2.51 6.85
N ALA A 94 -1.52 1.52 6.36
CA ALA A 94 -0.61 1.67 5.24
C ALA A 94 -1.33 2.05 3.95
N LEU A 95 -2.41 1.33 3.64
CA LEU A 95 -3.25 1.54 2.47
C LEU A 95 -3.89 2.93 2.49
N ASN A 96 -4.45 3.33 3.63
CA ASN A 96 -5.04 4.66 3.81
C ASN A 96 -4.04 5.79 3.59
N GLN A 97 -2.80 5.65 4.08
CA GLN A 97 -1.76 6.63 3.82
C GLN A 97 -1.38 6.67 2.33
N SER A 98 -1.28 5.52 1.68
CA SER A 98 -0.99 5.44 0.25
C SER A 98 -2.08 6.13 -0.58
N HIS A 99 -3.36 5.95 -0.23
CA HIS A 99 -4.47 6.58 -0.92
C HIS A 99 -4.41 8.11 -0.82
N ARG A 100 -4.18 8.65 0.38
CA ARG A 100 -4.02 10.11 0.59
C ARG A 100 -2.83 10.70 -0.19
N LEU A 101 -1.72 9.95 -0.28
CA LEU A 101 -0.57 10.37 -1.08
C LEU A 101 -0.88 10.37 -2.57
N LEU A 102 -1.65 9.39 -3.06
CA LEU A 102 -2.09 9.32 -4.44
C LEU A 102 -2.99 10.51 -4.80
N GLU A 103 -4.02 10.80 -3.98
CA GLU A 103 -4.90 11.96 -4.16
C GLU A 103 -4.09 13.27 -4.24
N LYS A 104 -3.12 13.44 -3.33
CA LYS A 104 -2.24 14.62 -3.34
C LYS A 104 -1.37 14.69 -4.60
N ASN A 105 -0.90 13.55 -5.10
CA ASN A 105 -0.10 13.49 -6.33
C ASN A 105 -0.96 13.84 -7.55
N GLU A 106 -2.17 13.31 -7.67
CA GLU A 106 -3.13 13.65 -8.73
C GLU A 106 -3.45 15.16 -8.76
N GLN A 107 -3.63 15.75 -7.57
CA GLN A 107 -3.78 17.21 -7.44
C GLN A 107 -2.52 17.95 -7.92
N THR A 108 -1.33 17.51 -7.49
CA THR A 108 -0.05 18.11 -7.88
C THR A 108 0.19 18.04 -9.40
N VAL A 109 -0.19 16.91 -10.03
CA VAL A 109 -0.12 16.73 -11.49
C VAL A 109 -1.05 17.72 -12.20
N SER A 110 -2.27 17.88 -11.71
CA SER A 110 -3.24 18.84 -12.26
C SER A 110 -2.74 20.29 -12.18
N GLU A 111 -2.20 20.68 -11.02
CA GLU A 111 -1.58 22.00 -10.82
C GLU A 111 -0.36 22.21 -11.74
N THR A 112 0.48 21.19 -11.89
CA THR A 112 1.63 21.23 -12.80
C THR A 112 1.20 21.41 -14.25
N GLN A 113 0.13 20.74 -14.66
CA GLN A 113 -0.41 20.86 -16.02
C GLN A 113 -1.03 22.24 -16.28
N ALA A 114 -1.68 22.83 -15.27
CA ALA A 114 -2.14 24.22 -15.33
C ALA A 114 -0.97 25.21 -15.49
N LEU A 115 0.12 25.02 -14.73
CA LEU A 115 1.33 25.83 -14.85
C LEU A 115 1.98 25.71 -16.24
N HIS A 116 1.99 24.51 -16.83
CA HIS A 116 2.52 24.32 -18.19
C HIS A 116 1.68 25.08 -19.24
N SER A 117 0.34 25.09 -19.11
CA SER A 117 -0.52 25.93 -19.97
C SER A 117 -0.20 27.42 -19.81
N LEU A 118 -0.03 27.89 -18.57
CA LEU A 118 0.31 29.29 -18.29
C LEU A 118 1.67 29.68 -18.88
N ASP A 119 2.69 28.84 -18.75
CA ASP A 119 4.01 29.06 -19.35
C ASP A 119 3.92 29.18 -20.89
N SER A 120 3.12 28.32 -21.53
CA SER A 120 2.87 28.40 -22.97
C SER A 120 2.22 29.74 -23.37
N LEU A 121 1.21 30.19 -22.63
CA LEU A 121 0.58 31.49 -22.86
C LEU A 121 1.57 32.64 -22.67
N CYS A 122 2.38 32.63 -21.61
CA CYS A 122 3.40 33.64 -21.38
C CYS A 122 4.40 33.73 -22.55
N LYS A 123 4.83 32.59 -23.10
CA LYS A 123 5.69 32.53 -24.29
C LYS A 123 5.00 33.13 -25.52
N GLN A 124 3.72 32.83 -25.75
CA GLN A 124 2.95 33.41 -26.87
C GLN A 124 2.77 34.94 -26.73
N VAL A 125 2.49 35.43 -25.52
CA VAL A 125 2.43 36.87 -25.23
C VAL A 125 3.79 37.54 -25.50
N ALA A 126 4.89 36.93 -25.09
CA ALA A 126 6.23 37.46 -25.35
C ALA A 126 6.54 37.57 -26.86
N VAL A 127 6.15 36.56 -27.65
CA VAL A 127 6.24 36.60 -29.12
C VAL A 127 5.42 37.76 -29.68
N LEU A 128 4.18 37.96 -29.22
CA LEU A 128 3.33 39.06 -29.67
C LEU A 128 3.95 40.43 -29.35
N ILE A 129 4.52 40.59 -28.15
CA ILE A 129 5.23 41.83 -27.76
C ILE A 129 6.42 42.08 -28.70
N ALA A 130 7.21 41.05 -29.00
CA ALA A 130 8.31 41.16 -29.96
C ALA A 130 7.81 41.54 -31.36
N MET A 131 6.76 40.87 -31.85
CA MET A 131 6.12 41.15 -33.13
C MET A 131 5.52 42.55 -33.22
N LYS A 132 5.04 43.14 -32.11
CA LYS A 132 4.53 44.52 -32.08
C LYS A 132 5.63 45.57 -31.95
N LYS A 133 6.81 45.20 -31.44
CA LYS A 133 7.97 46.10 -31.42
C LYS A 133 8.43 46.36 -32.85
N VAL A 134 8.73 45.32 -33.64
CA VAL A 134 9.33 45.40 -35.00
C VAL A 134 8.65 46.37 -36.02
N PRO A 135 7.31 46.49 -36.12
CA PRO A 135 6.65 47.26 -37.18
C PRO A 135 6.54 48.76 -36.87
N LEU A 136 6.58 49.17 -35.60
CA LEU A 136 6.20 50.54 -35.20
C LEU A 136 7.25 51.59 -35.56
N HIS A 137 8.46 51.21 -35.94
CA HIS A 137 9.55 52.15 -36.26
C HIS A 137 9.69 52.48 -37.75
N LYS A 138 9.04 51.73 -38.66
CA LYS A 138 9.22 51.90 -40.12
C LYS A 138 7.93 51.78 -40.96
N ALA A 139 6.79 51.47 -40.36
CA ALA A 139 5.56 51.27 -41.12
C ALA A 139 4.94 52.58 -41.63
N SER A 140 4.57 52.62 -42.91
CA SER A 140 3.84 53.71 -43.54
C SER A 140 2.39 53.28 -43.80
N PRO A 141 1.38 54.13 -43.54
CA PRO A 141 -0.03 53.81 -43.80
C PRO A 141 -0.35 53.61 -45.30
N ASN A 142 0.57 54.00 -46.20
CA ASN A 142 0.42 53.85 -47.65
C ASN A 142 1.14 52.60 -48.22
N ASP A 143 1.87 51.84 -47.38
CA ASP A 143 2.55 50.62 -47.81
C ASP A 143 1.69 49.36 -47.56
N LEU A 144 1.35 48.66 -48.65
CA LEU A 144 0.51 47.48 -48.62
C LEU A 144 1.16 46.30 -47.87
N CYS A 145 2.51 46.24 -47.80
CA CYS A 145 3.21 45.23 -47.02
C CYS A 145 3.06 45.48 -45.51
N SER A 146 3.32 46.71 -45.07
CA SER A 146 3.10 47.15 -43.68
C SER A 146 1.66 46.85 -43.21
N LEU A 147 0.64 47.15 -44.04
CA LEU A 147 -0.76 46.86 -43.73
C LEU A 147 -1.08 45.36 -43.64
N LYS A 148 -0.41 44.50 -44.44
CA LYS A 148 -0.56 43.04 -44.35
C LYS A 148 0.07 42.48 -43.08
N GLU A 149 1.24 42.97 -42.68
CA GLU A 149 1.90 42.59 -41.42
C GLU A 149 1.03 42.98 -40.22
N PHE A 150 0.48 44.21 -40.20
CA PHE A 150 -0.48 44.63 -39.16
C PHE A 150 -1.72 43.74 -39.10
N ARG A 151 -2.26 43.33 -40.26
CA ARG A 151 -3.39 42.40 -40.31
C ARG A 151 -3.01 41.04 -39.70
N GLY A 152 -1.81 40.52 -40.01
CA GLY A 152 -1.29 39.28 -39.44
C GLY A 152 -1.16 39.35 -37.91
N ILE A 153 -0.56 40.43 -37.39
CA ILE A 153 -0.44 40.68 -35.94
C ILE A 153 -1.81 40.77 -35.27
N ASN A 154 -2.79 41.40 -35.91
CA ASN A 154 -4.14 41.52 -35.36
C ASN A 154 -4.85 40.15 -35.28
N THR A 155 -4.66 39.29 -36.28
CA THR A 155 -5.19 37.91 -36.24
C THR A 155 -4.58 37.11 -35.10
N VAL A 156 -3.25 37.18 -34.91
CA VAL A 156 -2.57 36.53 -33.78
C VAL A 156 -3.05 37.08 -32.43
N THR A 157 -3.25 38.40 -32.33
CA THR A 157 -3.77 39.05 -31.11
C THR A 157 -5.15 38.49 -30.72
N LYS A 158 -6.10 38.43 -31.66
CA LYS A 158 -7.45 37.91 -31.40
C LYS A 158 -7.46 36.43 -31.02
N SER A 159 -6.59 35.64 -31.65
CA SER A 159 -6.43 34.22 -31.31
C SER A 159 -5.92 34.06 -29.87
N LEU A 160 -4.92 34.86 -29.47
CA LEU A 160 -4.35 34.83 -28.13
C LEU A 160 -5.34 35.31 -27.06
N GLU A 161 -6.14 36.35 -27.35
CA GLU A 161 -7.24 36.78 -26.46
C GLU A 161 -8.22 35.62 -26.19
N SER A 162 -8.63 34.90 -27.24
CA SER A 162 -9.52 33.74 -27.11
C SER A 162 -8.88 32.57 -26.33
N GLU A 163 -7.56 32.40 -26.42
CA GLU A 163 -6.80 31.40 -25.66
C GLU A 163 -6.71 31.77 -24.17
N ILE A 164 -6.45 33.05 -23.88
CA ILE A 164 -6.41 33.60 -22.52
C ILE A 164 -7.78 33.46 -21.85
N ASP A 165 -8.87 33.83 -22.54
CA ASP A 165 -10.23 33.73 -22.00
C ASP A 165 -10.61 32.28 -21.68
N ARG A 166 -10.14 31.32 -22.49
CA ARG A 166 -10.33 29.89 -22.24
C ARG A 166 -9.58 29.41 -21.00
N GLU A 167 -8.31 29.77 -20.85
CA GLU A 167 -7.51 29.37 -19.68
C GLU A 167 -7.98 30.08 -18.39
N VAL A 168 -8.39 31.34 -18.46
CA VAL A 168 -9.00 32.05 -17.31
C VAL A 168 -10.28 31.37 -16.85
N SER A 169 -11.11 30.91 -17.78
CA SER A 169 -12.32 30.13 -17.47
C SER A 169 -11.99 28.77 -16.84
N ARG A 170 -10.92 28.11 -17.33
CA ARG A 170 -10.47 26.80 -16.81
C ARG A 170 -9.92 26.88 -15.37
N LEU A 171 -9.29 27.99 -15.00
CA LEU A 171 -8.69 28.22 -13.69
C LEU A 171 -9.65 28.76 -12.61
N LYS A 172 -10.91 29.06 -12.96
CA LYS A 172 -11.93 29.61 -12.04
C LYS A 172 -12.77 28.53 -11.32
N ILE A 173 -12.41 27.27 -11.46
CA ILE A 173 -13.02 26.10 -10.81
C ILE A 173 -12.08 25.64 -9.71
#